data_AF-A0A293MWR1-F1
#
_entry.id   AF-A0A293MWR1-F1
#
_cell.length_a   1.000
_cell.length_b   1.000
_cell.length_c   1.000
_cell.angle_alpha   90.00
_cell.angle_beta   90.00
_cell.angle_gamma   90.00
#
_symmetry.space_group_name_H-M   'P 1'
#
loop_
_entity.id
_entity.type
_entity.pdbx_description
1 polymer ?
#
loop_
_entity_poly.entity_id
_entity_poly.type
_entity_poly.pdbx_seq_one_letter_code
_entity_poly.pdbx_strand_id
1 'polypeptide(L)'
;MRATNAVTMLDPFQQRLGKWTAVLLILPAVCGEVFWTAAILSALGTTVQIIVEIETTTVPIVVSAVVILFYTSLGGFYSVIYTDVFQVATMTVGLWACLPYVLTHKDVGTVTGKDADWIGEVVFTDAGVALDFFLMTALGGIPWQVYFQRVLSASSSFDAEMLSYLAALGCIILALPPIMVGAAAKTTNFTLAGYKGPFQLRPDDVPSVLPISIRFLTPSFVNILGLGAITSAVMSSVDSSMLSAAAMVTRNIYHELLRPTAGNVEVAAVLRASVCIIGAVSTFMALSVTSVYALWTLSSDLVYVLIFPQLVSLFYLQPHGSVEATSTGPPKSFTHPGCSGATLLSATP
;
A
#
# COMPACT_ATOMS: atom_id res chain seq x y z
N MET A 1 12.04 -10.38 14.51
CA MET A 1 10.71 -9.74 14.64
C MET A 1 9.69 -10.64 15.34
N ARG A 2 9.20 -11.74 14.76
CA ARG A 2 8.16 -12.57 15.43
C ARG A 2 8.56 -13.11 16.81
N ALA A 3 9.83 -13.45 17.01
CA ALA A 3 10.35 -13.90 18.30
C ALA A 3 10.24 -12.87 19.44
N THR A 4 10.03 -11.57 19.14
CA THR A 4 9.93 -10.51 20.14
C THR A 4 8.49 -10.19 20.58
N ASN A 5 7.48 -10.97 20.14
CA ASN A 5 6.05 -10.74 20.41
C ASN A 5 5.58 -9.29 20.12
N ALA A 6 6.21 -8.64 19.13
CA ALA A 6 5.85 -7.30 18.68
C ALA A 6 4.49 -7.31 17.96
N VAL A 7 3.69 -6.27 18.17
CA VAL A 7 2.44 -5.99 17.48
C VAL A 7 2.66 -5.01 16.33
N THR A 8 3.59 -4.06 16.49
CA THR A 8 4.02 -3.16 15.41
C THR A 8 5.51 -3.31 15.10
N MET A 9 5.92 -2.90 13.91
CA MET A 9 7.32 -2.88 13.50
C MET A 9 8.17 -1.97 14.41
N LEU A 10 7.55 -1.01 15.08
CA LEU A 10 8.21 -0.03 15.93
C LEU A 10 8.34 -0.48 17.40
N ASP A 11 7.69 -1.57 17.82
CA ASP A 11 7.77 -2.08 19.20
C ASP A 11 9.21 -2.43 19.62
N PRO A 12 10.02 -3.13 18.80
CA PRO A 12 11.41 -3.43 19.17
C PRO A 12 12.29 -2.18 19.29
N PHE A 13 11.96 -1.11 18.55
CA PHE A 13 12.62 0.18 18.70
C PHE A 13 12.26 0.83 20.03
N GLN A 14 10.99 0.78 20.45
CA GLN A 14 10.52 1.30 21.74
C GLN A 14 11.17 0.59 22.93
N GLN A 15 11.28 -0.74 22.86
CA GLN A 15 11.90 -1.55 23.91
C GLN A 15 13.39 -1.23 24.09
N ARG A 16 14.07 -0.86 23.00
CA ARG A 16 15.53 -0.67 23.01
C ARG A 16 15.98 0.78 23.15
N LEU A 17 15.43 1.68 22.33
CA LEU A 17 15.85 3.08 22.27
C LEU A 17 15.16 3.94 23.33
N GLY A 18 14.24 3.35 24.08
CA GLY A 18 13.37 4.04 25.01
C GLY A 18 12.14 4.64 24.32
N LYS A 19 11.08 4.83 25.10
CA LYS A 19 9.75 5.24 24.60
C LYS A 19 9.80 6.53 23.79
N TRP A 20 10.61 7.51 24.20
CA TRP A 20 10.69 8.83 23.56
C TRP A 20 11.47 8.84 22.24
N THR A 21 12.58 8.10 22.15
CA THR A 21 13.39 8.02 20.92
C THR A 21 12.65 7.29 19.80
N ALA A 22 11.87 6.28 20.15
CA ALA A 22 11.06 5.57 19.18
C ALA A 22 9.88 6.39 18.64
N VAL A 23 9.35 7.36 19.41
CA VAL A 23 8.37 8.34 18.88
C VAL A 23 8.93 9.15 17.72
N LEU A 24 10.21 9.47 17.76
CA LEU A 24 10.88 10.16 16.66
C LEU A 24 10.90 9.32 15.37
N LEU A 25 10.86 7.99 15.47
CA LEU A 25 10.77 7.06 14.32
C LEU A 25 9.32 6.74 13.92
N ILE A 26 8.36 6.90 14.83
CA ILE A 26 6.92 6.74 14.53
C ILE A 26 6.42 7.87 13.65
N LEU A 27 6.85 9.11 13.89
CA LEU A 27 6.42 10.26 13.08
C LEU A 27 6.69 10.09 11.58
N PRO A 28 7.92 9.79 11.11
CA PRO A 28 8.17 9.58 9.70
C PRO A 28 7.44 8.34 9.15
N ALA A 29 7.24 7.29 9.96
CA ALA A 29 6.47 6.12 9.54
C ALA A 29 4.99 6.46 9.28
N VAL A 30 4.36 7.21 10.19
CA VAL A 30 2.97 7.66 10.05
C VAL A 30 2.85 8.65 8.88
N CYS A 31 3.79 9.59 8.72
CA CYS A 31 3.81 10.50 7.58
C CYS A 31 3.93 9.75 6.25
N GLY A 32 4.80 8.72 6.19
CA GLY A 32 4.93 7.86 5.02
C GLY A 32 3.60 7.22 4.63
N GLU A 33 2.88 6.64 5.59
CA GLU A 33 1.56 6.05 5.34
C GLU A 33 0.50 7.11 4.94
N VAL A 34 0.53 8.31 5.53
CA VAL A 34 -0.40 9.40 5.16
C VAL A 34 -0.18 9.85 3.72
N PHE A 35 1.09 10.01 3.31
CA PHE A 35 1.46 10.40 1.95
C PHE A 35 1.12 9.31 0.93
N TRP A 36 1.38 8.05 1.29
CA TRP A 36 1.00 6.92 0.46
C TRP A 36 -0.52 6.81 0.30
N THR A 37 -1.26 6.90 1.40
CA THR A 37 -2.74 6.92 1.39
C THR A 37 -3.27 8.06 0.51
N ALA A 38 -2.69 9.26 0.60
CA ALA A 38 -3.08 10.40 -0.24
C ALA A 38 -2.81 10.15 -1.73
N ALA A 39 -1.66 9.56 -2.06
CA ALA A 39 -1.31 9.22 -3.44
C ALA A 39 -2.34 8.23 -4.04
N ILE A 40 -2.67 7.18 -3.28
CA ILE A 40 -3.61 6.14 -3.71
C ILE A 40 -5.03 6.72 -3.83
N LEU A 41 -5.49 7.55 -2.89
CA LEU A 41 -6.80 8.21 -2.97
C LEU A 41 -6.92 9.13 -4.19
N SER A 42 -5.86 9.85 -4.54
CA SER A 42 -5.82 10.69 -5.74
C SER A 42 -5.91 9.83 -7.02
N ALA A 43 -5.18 8.71 -7.08
CA ALA A 43 -5.28 7.74 -8.16
C ALA A 43 -6.68 7.10 -8.27
N LEU A 44 -7.32 6.81 -7.13
CA LEU A 44 -8.69 6.31 -7.06
C LEU A 44 -9.68 7.31 -7.65
N GLY A 45 -9.60 8.55 -7.19
CA GLY A 45 -10.50 9.60 -7.64
C GLY A 45 -10.38 9.85 -9.13
N THR A 46 -9.17 9.79 -9.67
CA THR A 46 -8.93 9.89 -11.11
C THR A 46 -9.52 8.70 -11.88
N THR A 47 -9.40 7.48 -11.35
CA THR A 47 -10.03 6.29 -11.94
C THR A 47 -11.55 6.42 -11.96
N VAL A 48 -12.15 6.81 -10.84
CA VAL A 48 -13.62 6.99 -10.70
C VAL A 48 -14.12 8.14 -11.58
N GLN A 49 -13.35 9.23 -11.70
CA GLN A 49 -13.65 10.32 -12.63
C GLN A 49 -13.80 9.81 -14.07
N ILE A 50 -12.90 8.93 -14.52
CA ILE A 50 -12.93 8.35 -15.87
C ILE A 50 -14.13 7.42 -16.05
N ILE A 51 -14.53 6.69 -15.01
CA ILE A 51 -15.71 5.81 -15.03
C ILE A 51 -17.00 6.63 -15.16
N VAL A 52 -17.12 7.70 -14.38
CA VAL A 52 -18.35 8.49 -14.23
C VAL A 52 -18.43 9.65 -15.23
N GLU A 53 -17.35 9.93 -15.96
CA GLU A 53 -17.25 10.97 -16.99
C GLU A 53 -17.55 12.38 -16.46
N ILE A 54 -17.04 12.70 -15.26
CA ILE A 54 -17.24 14.01 -14.62
C ILE A 54 -16.01 14.91 -14.72
N GLU A 55 -16.23 16.22 -14.83
CA GLU A 55 -15.17 17.19 -15.13
C GLU A 55 -14.15 17.37 -13.99
N THR A 56 -14.56 17.15 -12.73
CA THR A 56 -13.71 17.40 -11.55
C THR A 56 -13.31 16.11 -10.84
N THR A 57 -12.04 16.01 -10.43
CA THR A 57 -11.51 14.92 -9.59
C THR A 57 -11.93 15.01 -8.11
N THR A 58 -12.32 16.20 -7.64
CA THR A 58 -12.65 16.44 -6.22
C THR A 58 -13.79 15.57 -5.70
N VAL A 59 -14.92 15.51 -6.44
CA VAL A 59 -16.09 14.72 -6.02
C VAL A 59 -15.76 13.22 -5.92
N PRO A 60 -15.12 12.59 -6.94
CA PRO A 60 -14.64 11.21 -6.85
C PRO A 60 -13.78 10.94 -5.62
N ILE A 61 -12.77 11.78 -5.36
CA ILE A 61 -11.84 11.60 -4.23
C ILE A 61 -12.62 11.62 -2.91
N VAL A 62 -13.50 12.60 -2.71
CA VAL A 62 -14.25 12.74 -1.46
C VAL A 62 -15.24 11.59 -1.27
N VAL A 63 -15.98 11.21 -2.31
CA VAL A 63 -16.94 10.10 -2.23
C VAL A 63 -16.22 8.79 -1.94
N SER A 64 -15.13 8.50 -2.65
CA SER A 64 -14.32 7.30 -2.41
C SER A 64 -13.73 7.29 -1.00
N ALA A 65 -13.20 8.42 -0.52
CA ALA A 65 -12.67 8.54 0.84
C ALA A 65 -13.76 8.28 1.90
N VAL A 66 -14.96 8.84 1.74
CA VAL A 66 -16.08 8.63 2.67
C VAL A 66 -16.50 7.16 2.71
N VAL A 67 -16.61 6.50 1.56
CA VAL A 67 -16.96 5.08 1.50
C VAL A 67 -15.91 4.24 2.20
N ILE A 68 -14.63 4.46 1.90
CA ILE A 68 -13.49 3.76 2.51
C ILE A 68 -13.47 3.97 4.02
N LEU A 69 -13.55 5.22 4.47
CA LEU A 69 -13.60 5.57 5.89
C LEU A 69 -14.75 4.87 6.62
N PHE A 70 -15.93 4.82 6.01
CA PHE A 70 -17.10 4.21 6.61
C PHE A 70 -16.89 2.71 6.86
N TYR A 71 -16.50 1.93 5.85
CA TYR A 71 -16.35 0.48 6.08
C TYR A 71 -15.07 0.13 6.85
N THR A 72 -13.98 0.87 6.69
CA THR A 72 -12.71 0.60 7.40
C THR A 72 -12.81 0.95 8.89
N SER A 73 -13.52 2.02 9.24
CA SER A 73 -13.77 2.37 10.66
C SER A 73 -14.70 1.37 11.37
N LEU A 74 -15.67 0.77 10.65
CA LEU A 74 -16.58 -0.23 11.21
C LEU A 74 -15.94 -1.62 11.28
N GLY A 75 -15.16 -1.99 10.27
CA GLY A 75 -14.70 -3.34 10.05
C GLY A 75 -13.43 -3.74 10.82
N GLY A 76 -12.56 -2.79 11.16
CA GLY A 76 -11.27 -3.08 11.80
C GLY A 76 -10.38 -4.03 10.97
N PHE A 77 -9.37 -4.62 11.60
CA PHE A 77 -8.37 -5.44 10.89
C PHE A 77 -8.95 -6.70 10.24
N TYR A 78 -9.92 -7.36 10.87
CA TYR A 78 -10.53 -8.57 10.33
C TYR A 78 -11.34 -8.29 9.06
N SER A 79 -12.13 -7.23 9.04
CA SER A 79 -12.86 -6.85 7.82
C SER A 79 -11.90 -6.56 6.68
N VAL A 80 -10.80 -5.85 6.96
CA VAL A 80 -9.78 -5.53 5.95
C VAL A 80 -9.16 -6.80 5.36
N ILE A 81 -8.87 -7.81 6.18
CA ILE A 81 -8.35 -9.11 5.66
C ILE A 81 -9.35 -9.77 4.71
N TYR A 82 -10.64 -9.82 5.07
CA TYR A 82 -11.64 -10.47 4.22
C TYR A 82 -11.88 -9.69 2.92
N THR A 83 -11.92 -8.36 2.97
CA THR A 83 -12.05 -7.53 1.77
C THR A 83 -10.83 -7.65 0.87
N ASP A 84 -9.62 -7.70 1.43
CA ASP A 84 -8.37 -7.86 0.68
C ASP A 84 -8.36 -9.14 -0.14
N VAL A 85 -8.81 -10.27 0.42
CA VAL A 85 -8.87 -11.55 -0.31
C VAL A 85 -9.78 -11.43 -1.54
N PHE A 86 -10.96 -10.83 -1.37
CA PHE A 86 -11.90 -10.61 -2.47
C PHE A 86 -11.36 -9.60 -3.49
N GLN A 87 -10.71 -8.53 -3.04
CA GLN A 87 -10.14 -7.47 -3.89
C GLN A 87 -8.95 -7.98 -4.70
N VAL A 88 -8.08 -8.81 -4.13
CA VAL A 88 -6.97 -9.46 -4.86
C VAL A 88 -7.51 -10.42 -5.92
N ALA A 89 -8.53 -11.21 -5.60
CA ALA A 89 -9.18 -12.09 -6.59
C ALA A 89 -9.79 -11.27 -7.74
N THR A 90 -10.52 -10.21 -7.41
CA THR A 90 -11.17 -9.31 -8.38
C THR A 90 -10.13 -8.59 -9.25
N MET A 91 -9.05 -8.08 -8.64
CA MET A 91 -7.92 -7.46 -9.34
C MET A 91 -7.27 -8.43 -10.32
N THR A 92 -7.00 -9.66 -9.86
CA THR A 92 -6.37 -10.71 -10.67
C THR A 92 -7.23 -11.02 -11.89
N VAL A 93 -8.50 -11.35 -11.69
CA VAL A 93 -9.39 -11.72 -12.79
C VAL A 93 -9.62 -10.54 -13.74
N GLY A 94 -9.90 -9.34 -13.21
CA GLY A 94 -10.25 -8.18 -14.04
C GLY A 94 -9.09 -7.69 -14.89
N LEU A 95 -7.87 -7.58 -14.34
CA LEU A 95 -6.71 -7.12 -15.10
C LEU A 95 -6.29 -8.13 -16.17
N TRP A 96 -6.25 -9.42 -15.84
CA TRP A 96 -5.91 -10.47 -16.81
C TRP A 96 -6.97 -10.64 -17.90
N ALA A 97 -8.25 -10.46 -17.56
CA ALA A 97 -9.33 -10.49 -18.56
C ALA A 97 -9.26 -9.32 -19.54
N CYS A 98 -8.76 -8.14 -19.12
CA CYS A 98 -8.61 -6.98 -20.00
C CYS A 98 -7.48 -7.15 -21.03
N LEU A 99 -6.40 -7.82 -20.62
CA LEU A 99 -5.17 -7.92 -21.39
C LEU A 99 -5.34 -8.39 -22.85
N PRO A 100 -6.05 -9.50 -23.15
CA PRO A 100 -6.20 -9.94 -24.54
C PRO A 100 -6.96 -8.94 -25.41
N TYR A 101 -7.95 -8.23 -24.86
CA TYR A 101 -8.72 -7.23 -25.62
C TYR A 101 -7.88 -6.00 -25.92
N VAL A 102 -7.09 -5.54 -24.94
CA VAL A 102 -6.16 -4.42 -25.15
C VAL A 102 -5.15 -4.76 -26.24
N LEU A 103 -4.49 -5.93 -26.16
CA LEU A 103 -3.42 -6.27 -27.10
C LEU A 103 -3.90 -6.58 -28.53
N THR A 104 -5.15 -6.97 -28.70
CA THR A 104 -5.73 -7.31 -30.02
C THR A 104 -6.56 -6.18 -30.62
N HIS A 105 -6.62 -5.02 -29.95
CA HIS A 105 -7.40 -3.88 -30.42
C HIS A 105 -6.80 -3.33 -31.72
N LYS A 106 -7.66 -3.04 -32.70
CA LYS A 106 -7.26 -2.59 -34.05
C LYS A 106 -6.41 -1.31 -34.08
N ASP A 107 -6.57 -0.47 -33.06
CA ASP A 107 -5.91 0.84 -32.96
C ASP A 107 -4.59 0.79 -32.16
N VAL A 108 -4.22 -0.41 -31.67
CA VAL A 108 -2.97 -0.67 -30.96
C VAL A 108 -1.91 -1.12 -31.96
N GLY A 109 -0.77 -0.42 -31.97
CA GLY A 109 0.37 -0.79 -32.82
C GLY A 109 1.12 -2.03 -32.33
N THR A 110 2.21 -2.37 -33.01
CA THR A 110 3.03 -3.54 -32.69
C THR A 110 3.66 -3.42 -31.28
N VAL A 111 3.24 -4.28 -30.35
CA VAL A 111 3.82 -4.36 -28.99
C VAL A 111 5.00 -5.33 -28.92
N THR A 112 5.12 -6.25 -29.87
CA THR A 112 6.16 -7.30 -29.89
C THR A 112 7.01 -7.23 -31.15
N GLY A 113 8.34 -7.33 -31.02
CA GLY A 113 9.27 -7.38 -32.15
C GLY A 113 10.17 -6.16 -32.24
N LYS A 114 10.85 -6.00 -33.38
CA LYS A 114 11.84 -4.92 -33.59
C LYS A 114 11.22 -3.53 -33.71
N ASP A 115 9.95 -3.47 -34.08
CA ASP A 115 9.20 -2.21 -34.25
C ASP A 115 8.49 -1.79 -32.96
N ALA A 116 8.74 -2.47 -31.84
CA ALA A 116 8.14 -2.17 -30.54
C ALA A 116 8.78 -0.92 -29.91
N ASP A 117 8.22 0.25 -30.18
CA ASP A 117 8.65 1.54 -29.61
C ASP A 117 8.06 1.76 -28.21
N TRP A 118 8.29 0.84 -27.28
CA TRP A 118 7.98 1.05 -25.86
C TRP A 118 9.10 0.68 -24.92
N ILE A 119 10.07 -0.08 -25.41
CA ILE A 119 11.31 -0.37 -24.69
C ILE A 119 12.19 0.89 -24.75
N GLY A 120 12.38 1.54 -23.61
CA GLY A 120 13.27 2.69 -23.50
C GLY A 120 14.75 2.29 -23.46
N GLU A 121 15.63 3.27 -23.64
CA GLU A 121 17.07 3.11 -23.46
C GLU A 121 17.47 3.52 -22.03
N VAL A 122 18.38 2.75 -21.41
CA VAL A 122 18.97 3.12 -20.11
C VAL A 122 20.12 4.08 -20.37
N VAL A 123 19.90 5.37 -20.14
CA VAL A 123 20.95 6.38 -20.27
C VAL A 123 21.73 6.46 -18.95
N PHE A 124 22.98 6.00 -18.96
CA PHE A 124 23.85 5.93 -17.78
C PHE A 124 24.31 7.29 -17.23
N THR A 125 23.98 8.42 -17.88
CA THR A 125 24.30 9.76 -17.36
C THR A 125 23.71 9.99 -15.97
N ASP A 126 22.59 9.33 -15.65
CA ASP A 126 21.92 9.40 -14.35
C ASP A 126 22.01 8.08 -13.56
N ALA A 127 23.05 7.27 -13.79
CA ALA A 127 23.21 5.97 -13.13
C ALA A 127 23.11 6.04 -11.59
N GLY A 128 23.57 7.14 -10.99
CA GLY A 128 23.44 7.39 -9.55
C GLY A 128 21.98 7.57 -9.10
N VAL A 129 21.19 8.33 -9.87
CA VAL A 129 19.76 8.55 -9.59
C VAL A 129 18.99 7.24 -9.79
N ALA A 130 19.28 6.50 -10.86
CA ALA A 130 18.66 5.20 -11.11
C ALA A 130 18.97 4.19 -9.99
N LEU A 131 20.22 4.17 -9.50
CA LEU A 131 20.61 3.34 -8.37
C LEU A 131 19.88 3.75 -7.09
N ASP A 132 19.76 5.04 -6.82
CA ASP A 132 19.05 5.55 -5.65
C ASP A 132 17.57 5.17 -5.68
N PHE A 133 16.87 5.37 -6.80
CA PHE A 133 15.49 4.91 -6.99
C PHE A 133 15.34 3.40 -6.81
N PHE A 134 16.30 2.62 -7.32
CA PHE A 134 16.32 1.17 -7.14
C PHE A 134 16.47 0.79 -5.67
N LEU A 135 17.42 1.40 -4.95
CA LEU A 135 17.65 1.13 -3.54
C LEU A 135 16.47 1.57 -2.67
N MET A 136 15.92 2.76 -2.93
CA MET A 136 14.71 3.25 -2.26
C MET A 136 13.55 2.28 -2.45
N THR A 137 13.32 1.79 -3.67
CA THR A 137 12.22 0.85 -3.95
C THR A 137 12.46 -0.52 -3.32
N ALA A 138 13.68 -1.07 -3.45
CA ALA A 138 14.01 -2.40 -2.98
C ALA A 138 14.13 -2.48 -1.45
N LEU A 139 14.71 -1.46 -0.82
CA LEU A 139 15.02 -1.45 0.61
C LEU A 139 13.99 -0.66 1.43
N GLY A 140 13.39 0.39 0.87
CA GLY A 140 12.35 1.18 1.54
C GLY A 140 11.06 0.39 1.79
N GLY A 141 10.76 -0.62 0.97
CA GLY A 141 9.63 -1.52 1.20
C GLY A 141 9.82 -2.50 2.36
N ILE A 142 11.05 -2.72 2.83
CA ILE A 142 11.36 -3.67 3.91
C ILE A 142 10.75 -3.21 5.23
N PRO A 143 11.03 -2.00 5.75
CA PRO A 143 10.45 -1.49 6.99
C PRO A 143 9.01 -0.98 6.82
N TRP A 144 8.22 -1.48 5.87
CA TRP A 144 6.85 -1.00 5.71
C TRP A 144 5.91 -1.62 6.76
N GLN A 145 5.19 -0.79 7.51
CA GLN A 145 4.38 -1.25 8.64
C GLN A 145 3.23 -2.17 8.20
N VAL A 146 2.55 -1.87 7.08
CA VAL A 146 1.50 -2.75 6.51
C VAL A 146 1.98 -4.19 6.36
N TYR A 147 3.19 -4.38 5.84
CA TYR A 147 3.76 -5.70 5.62
C TYR A 147 4.04 -6.40 6.96
N PHE A 148 4.63 -5.70 7.92
CA PHE A 148 4.92 -6.27 9.23
C PHE A 148 3.66 -6.60 10.03
N GLN A 149 2.57 -5.85 9.89
CA GLN A 149 1.28 -6.21 10.51
C GLN A 149 0.82 -7.60 10.05
N ARG A 150 0.94 -7.90 8.75
CA ARG A 150 0.57 -9.21 8.20
C ARG A 150 1.51 -10.31 8.66
N VAL A 151 2.82 -10.08 8.58
CA VAL A 151 3.86 -11.03 9.03
C VAL A 151 3.72 -11.37 10.51
N LEU A 152 3.39 -10.39 11.37
CA LEU A 152 3.22 -10.59 12.81
C LEU A 152 1.88 -11.28 13.15
N SER A 153 0.87 -11.11 12.30
CA SER A 153 -0.46 -11.75 12.47
C SER A 153 -0.52 -13.22 12.06
N ALA A 154 0.44 -13.72 11.26
CA ALA A 154 0.42 -15.11 10.81
C ALA A 154 0.59 -16.12 11.96
N SER A 155 0.08 -17.34 11.82
CA SER A 155 0.07 -18.38 12.85
C SER A 155 1.46 -18.88 13.23
N SER A 156 2.38 -19.01 12.27
CA SER A 156 3.74 -19.49 12.51
C SER A 156 4.78 -18.70 11.70
N SER A 157 6.05 -18.81 12.11
CA SER A 157 7.15 -18.19 11.35
C SER A 157 7.33 -18.80 9.97
N PHE A 158 7.07 -20.11 9.84
CA PHE A 158 7.08 -20.80 8.55
C PHE A 158 5.97 -20.29 7.64
N ASP A 159 4.76 -20.13 8.15
CA ASP A 159 3.63 -19.58 7.37
C ASP A 159 3.94 -18.16 6.92
N ALA A 160 4.51 -17.33 7.80
CA ALA A 160 4.89 -15.97 7.46
C ALA A 160 5.92 -15.93 6.33
N GLU A 161 6.95 -16.78 6.38
CA GLU A 161 7.98 -16.86 5.34
C GLU A 161 7.40 -17.37 4.00
N MET A 162 6.62 -18.45 4.05
CA MET A 162 5.99 -19.02 2.86
C MET A 162 5.04 -18.03 2.19
N LEU A 163 4.21 -17.31 2.97
CA LEU A 163 3.32 -16.28 2.46
C LEU A 163 4.08 -15.12 1.83
N SER A 164 5.24 -14.75 2.37
CA SER A 164 6.09 -13.70 1.79
C SER A 164 6.68 -14.11 0.44
N TYR A 165 7.17 -15.35 0.28
CA TYR A 165 7.65 -15.83 -1.02
C TYR A 165 6.51 -15.96 -2.04
N LEU A 166 5.34 -16.43 -1.61
CA LEU A 166 4.17 -16.53 -2.46
C LEU A 166 3.69 -15.14 -2.90
N ALA A 167 3.69 -14.16 -1.99
CA ALA A 167 3.36 -12.78 -2.31
C ALA A 167 4.35 -12.17 -3.30
N ALA A 168 5.66 -12.43 -3.17
CA ALA A 168 6.66 -11.96 -4.13
C ALA A 168 6.39 -12.49 -5.55
N LEU A 169 6.08 -13.79 -5.69
CA LEU A 169 5.69 -14.37 -6.98
C LEU A 169 4.37 -13.77 -7.50
N GLY A 170 3.39 -13.59 -6.61
CA GLY A 170 2.11 -12.96 -6.94
C GLY A 170 2.25 -11.54 -7.45
N CYS A 171 3.13 -10.73 -6.83
CA CYS A 171 3.43 -9.37 -7.28
C CYS A 171 4.03 -9.35 -8.69
N ILE A 172 4.92 -10.29 -9.03
CA ILE A 172 5.47 -10.40 -10.39
C ILE A 172 4.35 -10.69 -11.39
N ILE A 173 3.49 -11.67 -11.09
CA ILE A 173 2.37 -12.06 -11.97
C ILE A 173 1.39 -10.89 -12.15
N LEU A 174 1.06 -10.18 -11.08
CA LEU A 174 0.10 -9.07 -11.11
C LEU A 174 0.67 -7.77 -11.69
N ALA A 175 1.99 -7.62 -11.74
CA ALA A 175 2.64 -6.49 -12.40
C ALA A 175 2.62 -6.60 -13.93
N LEU A 176 2.50 -7.82 -14.49
CA LEU A 176 2.53 -8.03 -15.94
C LEU A 176 1.39 -7.30 -16.67
N PRO A 177 0.10 -7.43 -16.29
CA PRO A 177 -0.97 -6.79 -17.04
C PRO A 177 -0.86 -5.25 -17.09
N PRO A 178 -0.62 -4.51 -15.99
CA PRO A 178 -0.43 -3.07 -16.05
C PRO A 178 0.73 -2.63 -16.95
N ILE A 179 1.86 -3.35 -16.91
CA ILE A 179 3.03 -3.08 -17.77
C ILE A 179 2.65 -3.26 -19.24
N MET A 180 2.00 -4.37 -19.58
CA MET A 180 1.60 -4.67 -20.95
C MET A 180 0.53 -3.70 -21.48
N VAL A 181 -0.42 -3.26 -20.63
CA VAL A 181 -1.37 -2.22 -20.99
C VAL A 181 -0.66 -0.88 -21.22
N GLY A 182 0.31 -0.52 -20.40
CA GLY A 182 1.13 0.69 -20.62
C GLY A 182 1.93 0.63 -21.93
N ALA A 183 2.50 -0.53 -22.25
CA ALA A 183 3.19 -0.77 -23.51
C ALA A 183 2.26 -0.61 -24.72
N ALA A 184 1.05 -1.21 -24.65
CA ALA A 184 0.03 -1.05 -25.68
C ALA A 184 -0.42 0.41 -25.81
N ALA A 185 -0.63 1.12 -24.70
CA ALA A 185 -1.05 2.51 -24.69
C ALA A 185 -0.06 3.42 -25.42
N LYS A 186 1.25 3.19 -25.29
CA LYS A 186 2.27 4.01 -25.98
C LYS A 186 2.19 3.91 -27.50
N THR A 187 1.79 2.75 -28.03
CA THR A 187 1.64 2.50 -29.48
C THR A 187 0.21 2.70 -29.98
N THR A 188 -0.72 3.08 -29.11
CA THR A 188 -2.13 3.26 -29.44
C THR A 188 -2.42 4.63 -30.03
N ASN A 189 -3.23 4.68 -31.10
CA ASN A 189 -3.84 5.92 -31.56
C ASN A 189 -5.16 6.19 -30.81
N PHE A 190 -5.08 6.93 -29.70
CA PHE A 190 -6.26 7.17 -28.85
C PHE A 190 -7.35 8.01 -29.52
N THR A 191 -6.98 8.89 -30.46
CA THR A 191 -7.95 9.68 -31.23
C THR A 191 -8.88 8.78 -32.07
N LEU A 192 -8.34 7.71 -32.66
CA LEU A 192 -9.14 6.73 -33.43
C LEU A 192 -9.94 5.79 -32.54
N ALA A 193 -9.44 5.50 -31.33
CA ALA A 193 -10.15 4.72 -30.32
C ALA A 193 -11.32 5.50 -29.66
N GLY A 194 -11.56 6.75 -30.05
CA GLY A 194 -12.68 7.57 -29.57
C GLY A 194 -12.37 8.44 -28.35
N TYR A 195 -11.11 8.59 -27.96
CA TYR A 195 -10.69 9.53 -26.93
C TYR A 195 -10.64 10.96 -27.49
N LYS A 196 -11.23 11.94 -26.79
CA LYS A 196 -11.23 13.36 -27.17
C LYS A 196 -9.89 14.06 -26.86
N GLY A 197 -8.78 13.41 -27.20
CA GLY A 197 -7.43 13.89 -26.93
C GLY A 197 -6.50 13.72 -28.14
N PRO A 198 -5.24 14.18 -28.02
CA PRO A 198 -4.24 14.02 -29.06
C PRO A 198 -3.94 12.53 -29.33
N PHE A 199 -3.25 12.27 -30.44
CA PHE A 199 -2.87 10.92 -30.91
C PHE A 199 -2.21 10.08 -29.79
N GLN A 200 -1.33 10.72 -29.00
CA GLN A 200 -0.76 10.19 -27.77
C GLN A 200 -1.36 10.92 -26.55
N LEU A 201 -1.44 10.21 -25.42
CA LEU A 201 -1.84 10.80 -24.14
C LEU A 201 -0.92 11.97 -23.76
N ARG A 202 -1.51 13.05 -23.25
CA ARG A 202 -0.73 14.20 -22.77
C ARG A 202 0.09 13.78 -21.54
N PRO A 203 1.20 14.47 -21.23
CA PRO A 203 1.96 14.23 -20.00
C PRO A 203 1.08 14.23 -18.73
N ASP A 204 0.06 15.10 -18.69
CA ASP A 204 -0.88 15.20 -17.58
C ASP A 204 -1.84 13.99 -17.48
N ASP A 205 -2.06 13.27 -18.57
CA ASP A 205 -2.92 12.08 -18.63
C ASP A 205 -2.13 10.79 -18.29
N VAL A 206 -0.80 10.87 -18.14
CA VAL A 206 0.08 9.70 -17.87
C VAL A 206 -0.31 8.93 -16.60
N PRO A 207 -0.64 9.57 -15.46
CA PRO A 207 -1.11 8.86 -14.27
C PRO A 207 -2.41 8.06 -14.51
N SER A 208 -3.15 8.40 -15.56
CA SER A 208 -4.44 7.85 -15.94
C SER A 208 -4.37 6.88 -17.11
N VAL A 209 -3.17 6.53 -17.59
CA VAL A 209 -2.99 5.68 -18.78
C VAL A 209 -3.73 4.35 -18.63
N LEU A 210 -3.60 3.70 -17.47
CA LEU A 210 -4.20 2.40 -17.23
C LEU A 210 -5.75 2.45 -17.29
N PRO A 211 -6.45 3.29 -16.52
CA PRO A 211 -7.90 3.38 -16.60
C PRO A 211 -8.40 3.88 -17.97
N ILE A 212 -7.71 4.82 -18.62
CA ILE A 212 -8.06 5.26 -19.98
C ILE A 212 -7.95 4.10 -20.97
N SER A 213 -6.85 3.35 -20.94
CA SER A 213 -6.63 2.24 -21.86
C SER A 213 -7.67 1.14 -21.69
N ILE A 214 -8.01 0.78 -20.45
CA ILE A 214 -9.10 -0.18 -20.20
C ILE A 214 -10.43 0.39 -20.72
N ARG A 215 -10.72 1.66 -20.48
CA ARG A 215 -11.99 2.29 -20.90
C ARG A 215 -12.20 2.22 -22.41
N PHE A 216 -11.18 2.55 -23.19
CA PHE A 216 -11.30 2.75 -24.64
C PHE A 216 -10.88 1.55 -25.48
N LEU A 217 -10.07 0.63 -24.95
CA LEU A 217 -9.54 -0.52 -25.71
C LEU A 217 -10.22 -1.84 -25.36
N THR A 218 -11.22 -1.83 -24.48
CA THR A 218 -11.95 -3.05 -24.09
C THR A 218 -13.46 -2.92 -24.28
N PRO A 219 -14.18 -4.01 -24.57
CA PRO A 219 -15.63 -3.99 -24.70
C PRO A 219 -16.31 -3.70 -23.35
N SER A 220 -17.55 -3.19 -23.39
CA SER A 220 -18.24 -2.63 -22.22
C SER A 220 -18.25 -3.54 -20.97
N PHE A 221 -18.43 -4.85 -21.13
CA PHE A 221 -18.43 -5.78 -20.00
C PHE A 221 -17.04 -5.93 -19.35
N VAL A 222 -16.00 -6.06 -20.18
CA VAL A 222 -14.61 -6.23 -19.73
C VAL A 222 -14.09 -4.93 -19.12
N ASN A 223 -14.50 -3.80 -19.67
CA ASN A 223 -14.22 -2.47 -19.16
C ASN A 223 -14.69 -2.31 -17.70
N ILE A 224 -15.93 -2.68 -17.40
CA ILE A 224 -16.48 -2.64 -16.04
C ILE A 224 -15.66 -3.54 -15.10
N LEU A 225 -15.31 -4.74 -15.53
CA LEU A 225 -14.47 -5.65 -14.73
C LEU A 225 -13.06 -5.10 -14.50
N GLY A 226 -12.43 -4.51 -15.52
CA GLY A 226 -11.10 -3.94 -15.45
C GLY A 226 -11.02 -2.68 -14.58
N LEU A 227 -11.95 -1.75 -14.76
CA LEU A 227 -12.02 -0.55 -13.94
C LEU A 227 -12.43 -0.88 -12.49
N GLY A 228 -13.28 -1.89 -12.30
CA GLY A 228 -13.58 -2.46 -10.99
C GLY A 228 -12.36 -3.12 -10.33
N ALA A 229 -11.50 -3.78 -11.11
CA ALA A 229 -10.24 -4.35 -10.65
C ALA A 229 -9.24 -3.28 -10.18
N ILE A 230 -9.07 -2.19 -10.94
CA ILE A 230 -8.25 -1.04 -10.52
C ILE A 230 -8.79 -0.47 -9.21
N THR A 231 -10.10 -0.21 -9.17
CA THR A 231 -10.78 0.33 -7.99
C THR A 231 -10.58 -0.58 -6.76
N SER A 232 -10.70 -1.90 -6.94
CA SER A 232 -10.50 -2.90 -5.87
C SER A 232 -9.07 -2.91 -5.34
N ALA A 233 -8.07 -2.86 -6.24
CA ALA A 233 -6.66 -2.83 -5.87
C ALA A 233 -6.32 -1.59 -5.03
N VAL A 234 -6.81 -0.44 -5.49
CA VAL A 234 -6.57 0.87 -4.88
C VAL A 234 -7.27 0.96 -3.52
N MET A 235 -8.52 0.49 -3.40
CA MET A 235 -9.25 0.42 -2.11
C MET A 235 -8.51 -0.43 -1.07
N SER A 236 -8.10 -1.65 -1.41
CA SER A 236 -7.36 -2.54 -0.49
C SER A 236 -6.09 -1.90 0.08
N SER A 237 -5.44 -1.06 -0.74
CA SER A 237 -4.20 -0.38 -0.39
C SER A 237 -4.46 0.79 0.57
N VAL A 238 -5.51 1.58 0.32
CA VAL A 238 -5.94 2.67 1.22
C VAL A 238 -6.30 2.10 2.59
N ASP A 239 -7.08 1.02 2.63
CA ASP A 239 -7.55 0.39 3.87
C ASP A 239 -6.38 -0.06 4.74
N SER A 240 -5.45 -0.80 4.13
CA SER A 240 -4.26 -1.31 4.79
C SER A 240 -3.35 -0.19 5.30
N SER A 241 -3.11 0.85 4.50
CA SER A 241 -2.23 1.97 4.87
C SER A 241 -2.82 2.83 5.99
N MET A 242 -4.13 3.14 5.92
CA MET A 242 -4.83 3.88 6.97
C MET A 242 -4.85 3.12 8.29
N LEU A 243 -5.14 1.82 8.25
CA LEU A 243 -5.14 0.97 9.44
C LEU A 243 -3.72 0.80 10.02
N SER A 244 -2.71 0.71 9.16
CA SER A 244 -1.29 0.68 9.54
C SER A 244 -0.90 1.92 10.35
N ALA A 245 -1.15 3.10 9.80
CA ALA A 245 -0.91 4.37 10.48
C ALA A 245 -1.71 4.50 11.79
N ALA A 246 -3.00 4.14 11.76
CA ALA A 246 -3.86 4.23 12.94
C ALA A 246 -3.40 3.28 14.06
N ALA A 247 -2.93 2.08 13.71
CA ALA A 247 -2.39 1.13 14.68
C ALA A 247 -1.09 1.64 15.29
N MET A 248 -0.18 2.26 14.52
CA MET A 248 1.03 2.88 15.07
C MET A 248 0.69 4.00 16.06
N VAL A 249 -0.25 4.90 15.70
CA VAL A 249 -0.70 5.97 16.61
C VAL A 249 -1.35 5.39 17.87
N THR A 250 -2.24 4.43 17.72
CA THR A 250 -3.00 3.87 18.84
C THR A 250 -2.12 3.04 19.78
N ARG A 251 -1.29 2.15 19.23
CA ARG A 251 -0.47 1.26 20.03
C ARG A 251 0.75 1.99 20.58
N ASN A 252 1.55 2.59 19.69
CA ASN A 252 2.86 3.09 20.05
C ASN A 252 2.84 4.48 20.70
N ILE A 253 1.88 5.34 20.36
CA ILE A 253 1.75 6.66 20.98
C ILE A 253 0.72 6.62 22.10
N TYR A 254 -0.54 6.26 21.81
CA TYR A 254 -1.60 6.37 22.81
C TYR A 254 -1.42 5.37 23.96
N HIS A 255 -1.37 4.07 23.67
CA HIS A 255 -1.29 3.06 24.72
C HIS A 255 0.08 3.05 25.40
N GLU A 256 1.19 2.96 24.66
CA GLU A 256 2.52 2.79 25.28
C GLU A 256 3.08 4.04 25.99
N LEU A 257 2.72 5.24 25.54
CA LEU A 257 3.26 6.50 26.07
C LEU A 257 2.24 7.28 26.92
N LEU A 258 1.03 7.51 26.40
CA LEU A 258 0.06 8.40 27.05
C LEU A 258 -0.76 7.67 28.13
N ARG A 259 -1.26 6.47 27.84
CA ARG A 259 -2.16 5.73 28.73
C ARG A 259 -1.93 4.21 28.70
N PRO A 260 -0.91 3.70 29.43
CA PRO A 260 -0.59 2.27 29.49
C PRO A 260 -1.63 1.39 30.17
N THR A 261 -2.61 2.00 30.86
CA THR A 261 -3.70 1.31 31.57
C THR A 261 -5.01 1.28 30.79
N ALA A 262 -5.00 1.71 29.52
CA ALA A 262 -6.19 1.72 28.67
C ALA A 262 -6.71 0.30 28.43
N GLY A 263 -8.02 0.10 28.60
CA GLY A 263 -8.68 -1.18 28.31
C GLY A 263 -8.90 -1.40 26.81
N ASN A 264 -9.19 -2.64 26.41
CA ASN A 264 -9.35 -3.01 24.99
C ASN A 264 -10.44 -2.21 24.26
N VAL A 265 -11.55 -1.89 24.93
CA VAL A 265 -12.65 -1.09 24.36
C VAL A 265 -12.19 0.32 24.03
N GLU A 266 -11.38 0.90 24.91
CA GLU A 266 -10.83 2.24 24.72
C GLU A 266 -9.80 2.27 23.59
N VAL A 267 -8.89 1.29 23.58
CA VAL A 267 -7.89 1.13 22.50
C VAL A 267 -8.59 0.97 21.15
N ALA A 268 -9.65 0.18 21.07
CA ALA A 268 -10.44 0.03 19.85
C ALA A 268 -11.14 1.32 19.42
N ALA A 269 -11.69 2.08 20.37
CA ALA A 269 -12.30 3.38 20.08
C ALA A 269 -11.26 4.39 19.55
N VAL A 270 -10.07 4.42 20.15
CA VAL A 270 -8.96 5.27 19.68
C VAL A 270 -8.47 4.85 18.30
N LEU A 271 -8.38 3.54 18.03
CA LEU A 271 -8.03 3.03 16.70
C LEU A 271 -9.00 3.54 15.63
N ARG A 272 -10.31 3.42 15.87
CA ARG A 272 -11.34 3.90 14.94
C ARG A 272 -11.28 5.42 14.75
N ALA A 273 -11.07 6.17 15.82
CA ALA A 273 -10.89 7.63 15.74
C ALA A 273 -9.62 7.99 14.95
N SER A 274 -8.51 7.29 15.16
CA SER A 274 -7.26 7.50 14.41
C SER A 274 -7.43 7.19 12.93
N VAL A 275 -8.14 6.11 12.54
CA VAL A 275 -8.48 5.83 11.14
C VAL A 275 -9.23 7.00 10.50
N CYS A 276 -10.23 7.55 11.21
CA CYS A 276 -10.98 8.71 10.71
C CYS A 276 -10.11 9.96 10.54
N ILE A 277 -9.24 10.25 11.50
CA ILE A 277 -8.34 11.42 11.46
C ILE A 277 -7.33 11.26 10.31
N ILE A 278 -6.68 10.10 10.21
CA ILE A 278 -5.69 9.81 9.16
C ILE A 278 -6.34 9.89 7.79
N GLY A 279 -7.50 9.26 7.58
CA GLY A 279 -8.19 9.34 6.30
C GLY A 279 -8.62 10.76 5.95
N ALA A 280 -9.07 11.57 6.91
CA ALA A 280 -9.39 12.98 6.67
C ALA A 280 -8.15 13.79 6.25
N VAL A 281 -7.01 13.59 6.93
CA VAL A 281 -5.74 14.26 6.59
C VAL A 281 -5.24 13.81 5.21
N SER A 282 -5.23 12.51 4.92
CA SER A 282 -4.83 11.98 3.62
C SER A 282 -5.77 12.44 2.50
N THR A 283 -7.07 12.56 2.75
CA THR A 283 -8.03 13.11 1.78
C THR A 283 -7.74 14.59 1.50
N PHE A 284 -7.51 15.39 2.55
CA PHE A 284 -7.13 16.79 2.39
C PHE A 284 -5.84 16.93 1.57
N MET A 285 -4.85 16.09 1.83
CA MET A 285 -3.61 16.04 1.04
C MET A 285 -3.85 15.61 -0.40
N ALA A 286 -4.67 14.59 -0.65
CA ALA A 286 -5.01 14.13 -1.99
C ALA A 286 -5.71 15.22 -2.83
N LEU A 287 -6.46 16.11 -2.18
CA LEU A 287 -7.10 17.27 -2.82
C LEU A 287 -6.13 18.44 -3.04
N SER A 288 -5.06 18.53 -2.25
CA SER A 288 -4.12 19.66 -2.26
C SER A 288 -2.90 19.41 -3.15
N VAL A 289 -2.49 18.15 -3.32
CA VAL A 289 -1.27 17.78 -4.06
C VAL A 289 -1.65 17.12 -5.39
N THR A 290 -1.18 17.72 -6.47
CA THR A 290 -1.51 17.30 -7.84
C THR A 290 -0.72 16.09 -8.34
N SER A 291 0.46 15.81 -7.77
CA SER A 291 1.34 14.73 -8.25
C SER A 291 1.30 13.50 -7.34
N VAL A 292 0.64 12.45 -7.83
CA VAL A 292 0.66 11.10 -7.22
C VAL A 292 2.09 10.58 -7.09
N TYR A 293 2.90 10.80 -8.12
CA TYR A 293 4.30 10.37 -8.14
C TYR A 293 5.13 11.06 -7.05
N ALA A 294 4.95 12.37 -6.86
CA ALA A 294 5.67 13.10 -5.81
C ALA A 294 5.31 12.61 -4.41
N LEU A 295 4.02 12.34 -4.14
CA LEU A 295 3.58 11.78 -2.87
C LEU A 295 4.16 10.38 -2.62
N TRP A 296 4.19 9.53 -3.65
CA TRP A 296 4.80 8.21 -3.57
C TRP A 296 6.30 8.28 -3.27
N THR A 297 7.06 9.11 -4.01
CA THR A 297 8.49 9.29 -3.78
C THR A 297 8.75 9.80 -2.37
N LEU A 298 8.02 10.82 -1.91
CA LEU A 298 8.18 11.36 -0.56
C LEU A 298 7.86 10.33 0.53
N SER A 299 6.83 9.51 0.32
CA SER A 299 6.48 8.43 1.26
C SER A 299 7.58 7.37 1.36
N SER A 300 8.14 6.98 0.21
CA SER A 300 9.18 5.95 0.11
C SER A 300 10.51 6.45 0.65
N ASP A 301 10.87 7.70 0.36
CA ASP A 301 12.10 8.34 0.79
C ASP A 301 12.17 8.48 2.33
N LEU A 302 11.08 8.93 2.96
CA LEU A 302 11.02 9.03 4.43
C LEU A 302 11.27 7.68 5.11
N VAL A 303 10.64 6.61 4.60
CA VAL A 303 10.77 5.27 5.17
C VAL A 303 12.16 4.70 4.89
N TYR A 304 12.68 4.89 3.67
CA TYR A 304 14.00 4.43 3.26
C TYR A 304 15.13 5.13 4.01
N VAL A 305 15.11 6.45 4.15
CA VAL A 305 16.21 7.21 4.77
C VAL A 305 16.16 7.13 6.30
N LEU A 306 14.96 7.17 6.90
CA LEU A 306 14.82 7.33 8.35
C LEU A 306 14.50 6.05 9.12
N ILE A 307 14.02 5.00 8.46
CA ILE A 307 13.58 3.78 9.16
C ILE A 307 14.43 2.57 8.78
N PHE A 308 14.76 2.41 7.50
CA PHE A 308 15.53 1.26 7.03
C PHE A 308 16.92 1.13 7.71
N PRO A 309 17.79 2.17 7.76
CA PRO A 309 19.09 2.07 8.42
C PRO A 309 18.99 1.69 9.91
N GLN A 310 17.95 2.20 10.58
CA GLN A 310 17.68 1.98 11.98
C GLN A 310 17.21 0.54 12.20
N LEU A 311 16.38 0.00 11.29
CA LEU A 311 15.98 -1.40 11.29
C LEU A 311 17.19 -2.34 11.11
N VAL A 312 18.06 -2.04 10.14
CA VAL A 312 19.30 -2.82 9.92
C VAL A 312 20.20 -2.75 11.16
N SER A 313 20.38 -1.56 11.71
CA SER A 313 21.18 -1.35 12.92
C SER A 313 20.61 -2.08 14.13
N LEU A 314 19.29 -2.20 14.20
CA LEU A 314 18.60 -2.88 15.29
C LEU A 314 18.86 -4.39 15.29
N PHE A 315 18.91 -5.02 14.11
CA PHE A 315 18.98 -6.48 13.99
C PHE A 315 20.39 -7.02 13.68
N TYR A 316 21.23 -6.29 12.94
CA TYR A 316 22.46 -6.84 12.36
C TYR A 316 23.75 -6.24 12.92
N LEU A 317 23.76 -4.96 13.32
CA LEU A 317 24.98 -4.28 13.77
C LEU A 317 25.28 -4.49 15.26
N GLN A 318 24.73 -5.53 15.87
CA GLN A 318 24.79 -5.70 17.31
C GLN A 318 25.38 -7.02 17.76
N PRO A 319 26.23 -7.00 18.80
CA PRO A 319 26.75 -8.22 19.38
C PRO A 319 25.61 -9.02 20.01
N HIS A 320 25.61 -10.34 19.74
CA HIS A 320 24.61 -11.36 20.09
C HIS A 320 24.19 -11.47 21.58
N GLY A 321 24.55 -10.55 22.47
CA GLY A 321 24.34 -10.66 23.92
C GLY A 321 23.30 -9.73 24.56
N SER A 322 22.61 -8.86 23.81
CA SER A 322 21.71 -7.85 24.42
C SER A 322 20.22 -8.18 24.40
N VAL A 323 19.80 -9.23 23.68
CA VAL A 323 18.38 -9.67 23.64
C VAL A 323 18.06 -10.70 24.73
N GLU A 324 19.05 -11.46 25.21
CA GLU A 324 18.84 -12.47 26.27
C GLU A 324 18.85 -11.88 27.70
N ALA A 325 19.38 -10.67 27.90
CA ALA A 325 19.55 -10.11 29.23
C ALA A 325 18.27 -9.52 29.87
N THR A 326 17.14 -9.50 29.14
CA THR A 326 15.85 -8.99 29.67
C THR A 326 14.78 -10.07 29.81
N SER A 327 15.07 -11.33 29.46
CA SER A 327 14.10 -12.44 29.54
C SER A 327 14.42 -13.50 30.61
N THR A 328 15.44 -13.31 31.45
CA THR A 328 15.78 -14.26 32.54
C THR A 328 14.87 -14.10 33.77
N GLY A 329 13.57 -14.35 33.59
CA GLY A 329 12.68 -14.83 34.65
C GLY A 329 12.38 -16.31 34.41
N PRO A 330 12.40 -17.20 35.41
CA PRO A 330 12.31 -18.64 35.19
C PRO A 330 10.97 -19.02 34.54
N PRO A 331 10.92 -20.13 33.76
CA PRO A 331 9.73 -20.52 33.03
C PRO A 331 8.68 -21.00 34.02
N LYS A 332 7.71 -20.14 34.35
CA LYS A 332 6.45 -20.60 34.93
C LYS A 332 5.67 -21.26 33.81
N SER A 333 5.68 -22.59 33.83
CA SER A 333 4.72 -23.45 33.15
C SER A 333 3.31 -22.86 33.26
N PHE A 334 2.84 -22.23 32.19
CA PHE A 334 1.44 -21.99 31.97
C PHE A 334 1.09 -22.53 30.59
N THR A 335 0.39 -23.66 30.65
CA THR A 335 -0.40 -24.29 29.61
C THR A 335 -1.05 -23.27 28.67
N HIS A 336 -0.95 -23.53 27.37
CA HIS A 336 -1.80 -22.94 26.32
C HIS A 336 -3.23 -22.74 26.83
N PRO A 337 -3.78 -21.52 26.65
CA PRO A 337 -4.73 -21.37 25.54
C PRO A 337 -4.55 -20.03 24.79
N GLY A 338 -4.67 -20.10 23.46
CA GLY A 338 -5.12 -18.98 22.62
C GLY A 338 -4.08 -17.92 22.25
N CYS A 339 -3.85 -17.78 20.94
CA CYS A 339 -3.20 -16.62 20.31
C CYS A 339 -3.81 -15.30 20.84
N SER A 340 -3.04 -14.52 21.61
CA SER A 340 -3.49 -13.22 22.14
C SER A 340 -3.01 -12.00 21.34
N GLY A 341 -2.20 -12.20 20.30
CA GLY A 341 -1.82 -11.12 19.36
C GLY A 341 -2.96 -10.69 18.44
N ALA A 342 -3.92 -11.58 18.19
CA ALA A 342 -5.10 -11.31 17.38
C ALA A 342 -6.19 -10.56 18.16
N THR A 343 -6.18 -10.66 19.49
CA THR A 343 -7.29 -10.19 20.34
C THR A 343 -7.37 -8.66 20.43
N LEU A 344 -6.23 -7.96 20.37
CA LEU A 344 -6.18 -6.48 20.38
C LEU A 344 -6.73 -5.84 19.10
N LEU A 345 -6.77 -6.60 17.99
CA LEU A 345 -7.36 -6.17 16.72
C LEU A 345 -8.78 -6.75 16.49
N SER A 346 -9.29 -7.53 17.45
CA SER A 346 -10.55 -8.30 17.34
C SER A 346 -11.77 -7.67 17.98
N ALA A 347 -11.72 -6.42 18.42
CA ALA A 347 -12.85 -5.76 19.08
C ALA A 347 -13.97 -5.42 18.07
N THR A 348 -14.73 -6.44 17.68
CA THR A 348 -16.12 -6.33 17.24
C THR A 348 -17.01 -6.39 18.50
N PRO A 349 -18.15 -5.68 18.52
CA PRO A 349 -19.00 -5.53 19.70
C PRO A 349 -19.58 -6.84 20.22
#